data_AF-A0A453F2D0-F1
#
_entry.id   AF-A0A453F2D0-F1
#
_cell.length_a   1.000
_cell.length_b   1.000
_cell.length_c   1.000
_cell.angle_alpha   90.00
_cell.angle_beta   90.00
_cell.angle_gamma   90.00
#
_symmetry.space_group_name_H-M   'P 1'
#
loop_
_entity.id
_entity.type
_entity.pdbx_description
1 polymer ?
#
loop_
_entity_poly.entity_id
_entity_poly.type
_entity_poly.pdbx_seq_one_letter_code
_entity_poly.pdbx_strand_id
1 'polypeptide(L)'
;LTAYHESGHAIVALNTKGAHPIHKATILPRGSALGMVTQLPSQDETSISKKQLLARLDVCMGGRVAEELIFGEENVTTGARNDLHTATELAQYMVSNCGMSNAIGPVHVKERPSVDMQSRIDAEGGQTPKRSL
;
A
#
# COMPACT_ATOMS: atom_id res chain seq x y z
N LEU A 1 -5.70 19.78 -3.78
CA LEU A 1 -5.04 18.47 -3.95
C LEU A 1 -4.94 17.70 -2.64
N THR A 2 -4.15 18.17 -1.66
CA THR A 2 -3.91 17.48 -0.38
C THR A 2 -5.18 16.99 0.31
N ALA A 3 -6.23 17.80 0.36
CA ALA A 3 -7.51 17.37 0.95
C ALA A 3 -8.11 16.11 0.28
N TYR A 4 -8.03 15.98 -1.04
CA TYR A 4 -8.50 14.79 -1.74
C TYR A 4 -7.58 13.59 -1.49
N HIS A 5 -6.27 13.82 -1.47
CA HIS A 5 -5.29 12.80 -1.12
C HIS A 5 -5.53 12.21 0.27
N GLU A 6 -5.61 13.07 1.31
CA GLU A 6 -5.88 12.62 2.68
C GLU A 6 -7.27 11.99 2.82
N SER A 7 -8.26 12.50 2.09
CA SER A 7 -9.60 11.90 2.05
C SER A 7 -9.57 10.49 1.44
N GLY A 8 -8.71 10.25 0.44
CA GLY A 8 -8.48 8.93 -0.14
C GLY A 8 -8.01 7.92 0.90
N HIS A 9 -6.94 8.24 1.63
CA HIS A 9 -6.47 7.41 2.75
C HIS A 9 -7.58 7.15 3.79
N ALA A 10 -8.29 8.21 4.19
CA ALA A 10 -9.33 8.12 5.22
C ALA A 10 -10.51 7.24 4.78
N ILE A 11 -11.03 7.45 3.57
CA ILE A 11 -12.17 6.69 3.06
C ILE A 11 -11.80 5.21 2.92
N VAL A 12 -10.62 4.90 2.37
CA VAL A 12 -10.17 3.51 2.27
C VAL A 12 -10.01 2.89 3.66
N ALA A 13 -9.37 3.57 4.61
CA ALA A 13 -9.22 3.07 5.97
C ALA A 13 -10.55 2.80 6.68
N LEU A 14 -11.58 3.63 6.46
CA LEU A 14 -12.91 3.44 7.04
C LEU A 14 -13.68 2.26 6.44
N ASN A 15 -13.43 1.95 5.16
CA ASN A 15 -14.22 0.95 4.43
C ASN A 15 -13.51 -0.41 4.29
N THR A 16 -12.20 -0.47 4.53
CA THR A 16 -11.43 -1.72 4.42
C THR A 16 -11.45 -2.51 5.72
N LYS A 17 -12.01 -3.73 5.65
CA LYS A 17 -12.06 -4.65 6.80
C LYS A 17 -10.63 -5.05 7.23
N GLY A 18 -10.29 -4.77 8.48
CA GLY A 18 -8.97 -5.08 9.05
C GLY A 18 -8.00 -3.91 9.03
N ALA A 19 -8.40 -2.75 8.48
CA ALA A 19 -7.68 -1.51 8.70
C ALA A 19 -7.81 -1.08 10.18
N HIS A 20 -6.80 -0.39 10.68
CA HIS A 20 -6.83 0.20 12.00
C HIS A 20 -7.78 1.41 12.03
N PRO A 21 -8.43 1.68 13.18
CA PRO A 21 -9.29 2.84 13.32
C PRO A 21 -8.50 4.13 13.11
N ILE A 22 -9.12 5.08 12.41
CA ILE A 22 -8.56 6.42 12.24
C ILE A 22 -8.60 7.15 13.58
N HIS A 23 -7.46 7.68 14.00
CA HIS A 23 -7.36 8.54 15.16
C HIS A 23 -7.39 10.02 14.78
N LYS A 24 -6.78 10.38 13.64
CA LYS A 24 -6.70 11.76 13.18
C LYS A 24 -6.57 11.81 11.67
N ALA A 25 -7.28 12.74 11.03
CA ALA A 25 -7.07 13.12 9.65
C ALA A 25 -6.94 14.65 9.57
N THR A 26 -5.91 15.16 8.89
CA THR A 26 -5.68 16.60 8.78
C THR A 26 -4.99 16.98 7.47
N ILE A 27 -5.33 18.16 6.97
CA ILE A 27 -4.69 18.78 5.80
C ILE A 27 -3.72 19.90 6.20
N LEU A 28 -3.44 20.03 7.50
CA LEU A 28 -2.50 21.00 7.99
C LEU A 28 -1.09 20.44 7.84
N PRO A 29 -0.14 21.21 7.26
CA PRO A 29 1.22 20.75 7.07
C PRO A 29 1.90 20.49 8.42
N ARG A 30 2.68 19.40 8.49
CA ARG A 30 3.54 19.05 9.62
C ARG A 30 4.85 18.47 9.12
N GLY A 31 5.95 19.18 9.38
CA GLY A 31 7.27 18.77 8.88
C GLY A 31 7.29 18.74 7.35
N SER A 32 7.71 17.61 6.77
CA SER A 32 7.75 17.38 5.33
C SER A 32 6.40 16.94 4.73
N ALA A 33 5.40 16.63 5.56
CA ALA A 33 4.08 16.19 5.10
C ALA A 33 3.10 17.37 5.01
N LEU A 34 2.34 17.46 3.92
CA LEU A 34 1.35 18.52 3.69
C LEU A 34 -0.03 18.20 4.29
N GLY A 35 -0.24 16.95 4.70
CA GLY A 35 -1.40 16.41 5.39
C GLY A 35 -1.03 15.06 6.01
N MET A 36 -1.93 14.47 6.81
CA MET A 36 -1.76 13.10 7.29
C MET A 36 -3.08 12.48 7.76
N VAL A 37 -3.21 11.16 7.52
CA VAL A 37 -4.16 10.27 8.20
C VAL A 37 -3.39 9.34 9.13
N THR A 38 -3.66 9.43 10.43
CA THR A 38 -3.07 8.59 11.47
C THR A 38 -4.05 7.52 11.91
N GLN A 39 -3.61 6.27 11.89
CA GLN A 39 -4.34 5.13 12.43
C GLN A 39 -3.67 4.63 13.71
N LEU A 40 -4.45 4.17 14.68
CA LEU A 40 -3.91 3.60 15.93
C LEU A 40 -4.15 2.09 15.99
N PRO A 41 -3.09 1.27 16.14
CA PRO A 41 -3.24 -0.16 16.42
C PRO A 41 -3.91 -0.40 17.78
N SER A 42 -4.47 -1.60 17.97
CA SER A 42 -4.83 -2.09 19.30
C SER A 42 -3.58 -2.28 20.16
N GLN A 43 -3.67 -2.02 21.46
CA GLN A 43 -2.51 -1.98 22.36
C GLN A 43 -1.71 -3.29 22.47
N ASP A 44 -2.28 -4.43 22.07
CA ASP A 44 -1.68 -5.77 22.25
C ASP A 44 -1.32 -6.48 20.92
N GLU A 45 -1.11 -5.74 19.84
CA GLU A 45 -0.83 -6.34 18.52
C GLU A 45 0.64 -6.83 18.41
N THR A 46 0.89 -8.09 18.77
CA THR A 46 2.22 -8.74 18.66
C THR A 46 2.47 -9.40 17.31
N SER A 47 1.42 -9.72 16.56
CA SER A 47 1.49 -10.30 15.23
C SER A 47 0.41 -9.70 14.33
N ILE A 48 0.70 -9.53 13.04
CA ILE A 48 -0.19 -8.87 12.09
C ILE A 48 -0.66 -9.92 11.07
N SER A 49 -1.97 -10.06 10.91
CA SER A 49 -2.57 -10.99 9.95
C SER A 49 -2.39 -10.52 8.50
N LYS A 50 -2.44 -11.46 7.54
CA LYS A 50 -2.46 -11.15 6.10
C LYS A 50 -3.56 -10.14 5.75
N LYS A 51 -4.74 -10.25 6.37
CA LYS A 51 -5.86 -9.32 6.18
C LYS A 51 -5.51 -7.89 6.59
N GLN A 52 -4.83 -7.71 7.70
CA GLN A 52 -4.41 -6.39 8.17
C GLN A 52 -3.28 -5.81 7.31
N LEU A 53 -2.34 -6.64 6.85
CA LEU A 53 -1.29 -6.18 5.92
C LEU A 53 -1.88 -5.76 4.56
N LEU A 54 -2.83 -6.53 4.02
CA LEU A 54 -3.59 -6.14 2.83
C LEU A 54 -4.36 -4.84 3.06
N ALA A 55 -5.00 -4.68 4.22
CA ALA A 55 -5.70 -3.45 4.53
C ALA A 55 -4.77 -2.23 4.61
N ARG A 56 -3.54 -2.41 5.12
CA ARG A 56 -2.51 -1.36 5.12
C ARG A 56 -2.04 -1.02 3.70
N LEU A 57 -1.89 -2.02 2.82
CA LEU A 57 -1.60 -1.79 1.40
C LEU A 57 -2.70 -0.97 0.73
N ASP A 58 -3.96 -1.34 0.93
CA ASP A 58 -5.11 -0.60 0.37
C ASP A 58 -5.06 0.87 0.81
N VAL A 59 -4.84 1.11 2.11
CA VAL A 59 -4.75 2.47 2.65
C VAL A 59 -3.60 3.25 2.03
N CYS A 60 -2.40 2.67 1.89
CA CYS A 60 -1.26 3.36 1.26
C CYS A 60 -1.60 3.83 -0.17
N MET A 61 -2.39 3.06 -0.91
CA MET A 61 -2.75 3.43 -2.28
C MET A 61 -3.91 4.43 -2.38
N GLY A 62 -4.64 4.66 -1.28
CA GLY A 62 -5.85 5.47 -1.26
C GLY A 62 -5.65 6.92 -1.74
N GLY A 63 -4.57 7.58 -1.30
CA GLY A 63 -4.28 8.96 -1.68
C GLY A 63 -4.00 9.11 -3.18
N ARG A 64 -3.17 8.23 -3.74
CA ARG A 64 -2.85 8.18 -5.18
C ARG A 64 -4.11 7.95 -6.02
N VAL A 65 -4.93 6.97 -5.65
CA VAL A 65 -6.18 6.67 -6.38
C VAL A 65 -7.15 7.85 -6.32
N ALA A 66 -7.27 8.52 -5.17
CA ALA A 66 -8.12 9.69 -5.05
C ALA A 66 -7.67 10.86 -5.93
N GLU A 67 -6.36 11.10 -6.05
CA GLU A 67 -5.82 12.10 -6.99
C GLU A 67 -6.19 11.76 -8.43
N GLU A 68 -5.93 10.52 -8.85
CA GLU A 68 -6.17 10.06 -10.21
C GLU A 68 -7.65 10.13 -10.60
N LEU A 69 -8.55 9.72 -9.70
CA LEU A 69 -10.00 9.74 -9.95
C LEU A 69 -10.57 11.16 -10.10
N ILE A 70 -10.02 12.14 -9.38
CA ILE A 70 -10.58 13.50 -9.31
C ILE A 70 -9.89 14.44 -10.29
N PHE A 71 -8.59 14.29 -10.50
CA PHE A 71 -7.79 15.19 -11.32
C PHE A 71 -7.36 14.56 -12.65
N GLY A 72 -7.49 13.24 -12.81
CA GLY A 72 -7.06 12.49 -13.99
C GLY A 72 -5.59 12.05 -13.91
N GLU A 73 -5.24 11.05 -14.73
CA GLU A 73 -3.92 10.39 -14.74
C GLU A 73 -2.75 11.36 -14.96
N GLU A 74 -2.92 12.32 -15.88
CA GLU A 74 -1.90 13.33 -16.21
C GLU A 74 -1.62 14.33 -15.07
N ASN A 75 -2.53 14.44 -14.09
CA ASN A 75 -2.44 15.41 -12.99
C ASN A 75 -2.08 14.78 -11.64
N VAL A 76 -1.75 13.50 -11.64
CA VAL A 76 -1.21 12.82 -10.46
C VAL A 76 0.12 13.45 -10.06
N THR A 77 0.32 13.67 -8.76
CA THR A 77 1.53 14.32 -8.26
C THR A 77 2.56 13.38 -7.66
N THR A 78 3.74 13.94 -7.33
CA THR A 78 4.80 13.25 -6.58
C THR A 78 4.50 13.12 -5.09
N GLY A 79 3.36 13.63 -4.59
CA GLY A 79 2.98 13.61 -3.19
C GLY A 79 2.85 12.20 -2.62
N ALA A 80 2.38 11.24 -3.42
CA ALA A 80 2.21 9.84 -3.02
C ALA A 80 3.51 9.01 -2.97
N ARG A 81 4.68 9.63 -3.15
CA ARG A 81 5.97 8.91 -3.21
C ARG A 81 6.21 8.06 -1.96
N ASN A 82 5.94 8.61 -0.78
CA ASN A 82 6.19 7.90 0.48
C ASN A 82 5.22 6.72 0.64
N ASP A 83 3.95 6.89 0.27
CA ASP A 83 2.96 5.82 0.38
C ASP A 83 3.26 4.66 -0.57
N LEU A 84 3.73 4.97 -1.79
CA LEU A 84 4.19 3.96 -2.74
C LEU A 84 5.42 3.19 -2.24
N HIS A 85 6.36 3.89 -1.60
CA HIS A 85 7.53 3.25 -0.98
C HIS A 85 7.09 2.30 0.12
N THR A 86 6.28 2.77 1.06
CA THR A 86 5.76 1.95 2.16
C THR A 86 4.92 0.77 1.66
N ALA A 87 4.08 0.96 0.64
CA ALA A 87 3.31 -0.12 0.02
C ALA A 87 4.24 -1.18 -0.60
N THR A 88 5.29 -0.75 -1.29
CA THR A 88 6.27 -1.65 -1.91
C THR A 88 7.01 -2.46 -0.86
N GLU A 89 7.54 -1.82 0.19
CA GLU A 89 8.23 -2.50 1.29
C GLU A 89 7.31 -3.50 2.00
N LEU A 90 6.05 -3.12 2.22
CA LEU A 90 5.06 -3.97 2.85
C LEU A 90 4.73 -5.19 2.00
N ALA A 91 4.56 -5.02 0.69
CA ALA A 91 4.33 -6.12 -0.24
C ALA A 91 5.53 -7.08 -0.28
N GLN A 92 6.75 -6.55 -0.34
CA GLN A 92 7.98 -7.35 -0.27
C GLN A 92 8.07 -8.11 1.05
N TYR A 93 7.76 -7.48 2.18
CA TYR A 93 7.74 -8.13 3.48
C TYR A 93 6.72 -9.29 3.54
N MET A 94 5.50 -9.06 3.04
CA MET A 94 4.46 -10.10 2.97
C MET A 94 4.91 -11.33 2.17
N VAL A 95 5.56 -11.10 1.05
CA VAL A 95 5.99 -12.16 0.12
C VAL A 95 7.24 -12.86 0.63
N SER A 96 8.30 -12.10 0.92
CA SER A 96 9.62 -12.63 1.23
C SER A 96 9.74 -13.15 2.66
N ASN A 97 9.18 -12.43 3.63
CA ASN A 97 9.44 -12.72 5.04
C ASN A 97 8.30 -13.51 5.69
N CYS A 98 7.06 -13.28 5.24
CA CYS A 98 5.88 -13.91 5.82
C CYS A 98 5.31 -15.07 5.01
N GLY A 99 5.85 -15.38 3.81
CA GLY A 99 5.36 -16.47 2.97
C GLY A 99 3.88 -16.32 2.58
N MET A 100 3.40 -15.08 2.41
CA MET A 100 1.98 -14.80 2.16
C MET A 100 1.60 -14.79 0.66
N SER A 101 2.52 -15.17 -0.23
CA SER A 101 2.22 -15.41 -1.65
C SER A 101 1.83 -16.88 -1.86
N ASN A 102 0.71 -17.11 -2.55
CA ASN A 102 0.28 -18.47 -2.90
C ASN A 102 1.19 -19.11 -3.96
N ALA A 103 1.78 -18.30 -4.84
CA ALA A 103 2.75 -18.81 -5.80
C ALA A 103 4.00 -19.30 -5.08
N ILE A 104 4.61 -18.47 -4.24
CA ILE A 104 5.86 -18.82 -3.56
C ILE A 104 5.64 -19.86 -2.46
N GLY A 105 4.53 -19.78 -1.74
CA GLY A 105 4.21 -20.64 -0.60
C GLY A 105 4.80 -20.13 0.73
N PRO A 106 4.60 -20.87 1.83
CA PRO A 106 4.98 -20.46 3.18
C PRO A 106 6.49 -20.66 3.44
N VAL A 107 7.33 -19.95 2.69
CA VAL A 107 8.79 -19.99 2.79
C VAL A 107 9.36 -18.60 3.08
N HIS A 108 10.49 -18.56 3.77
CA HIS A 108 11.25 -17.33 3.98
C HIS A 108 12.30 -17.16 2.88
N VAL A 109 12.14 -16.14 2.05
CA VAL A 109 13.01 -15.83 0.90
C VAL A 109 14.21 -15.02 1.38
N LYS A 110 15.42 -15.54 1.18
CA LYS A 110 16.66 -14.77 1.45
C LYS A 110 16.83 -13.67 0.41
N GLU A 111 17.44 -12.54 0.79
CA GLU A 111 17.61 -11.29 0.00
C GLU A 111 18.16 -11.43 -1.43
N ARG A 112 18.64 -12.61 -1.83
CA ARG A 112 18.85 -12.96 -3.24
C ARG A 112 17.82 -14.01 -3.66
N PRO A 113 16.76 -13.63 -4.38
CA PRO A 113 15.93 -14.62 -5.06
C PRO A 113 16.84 -15.46 -5.96
N SER A 114 16.69 -16.79 -5.90
CA SER A 114 17.28 -17.65 -6.92
C SER A 114 16.72 -17.25 -8.29
N VAL A 115 17.44 -17.56 -9.36
CA VAL A 115 17.02 -17.23 -10.74
C VAL A 115 15.61 -17.76 -11.04
N ASP A 116 15.26 -18.92 -10.46
CA ASP A 116 13.94 -19.54 -10.55
C ASP A 116 12.85 -18.80 -9.74
N MET A 117 13.21 -18.17 -8.62
CA MET A 117 12.27 -17.37 -7.84
C MET A 117 12.05 -16.00 -8.47
N GLN A 118 13.10 -15.41 -9.06
CA GLN A 118 13.00 -14.13 -9.77
C GLN A 118 12.05 -14.23 -10.96
N SER A 119 12.12 -15.31 -11.75
CA SER A 119 11.23 -15.53 -12.90
C SER A 119 9.75 -15.63 -12.50
N ARG A 120 9.46 -16.15 -11.30
CA ARG A 120 8.10 -16.27 -10.76
C ARG A 120 7.56 -14.94 -10.22
N ILE A 121 8.44 -14.12 -9.64
CA ILE A 121 8.11 -12.75 -9.20
C ILE A 121 7.82 -11.86 -10.43
N ASP A 122 8.65 -11.95 -11.46
CA ASP A 122 8.50 -11.18 -12.70
C ASP A 122 7.22 -11.56 -13.47
N ALA A 123 6.81 -12.83 -13.39
CA ALA A 123 5.56 -13.31 -13.98
C ALA A 123 4.30 -12.73 -13.31
N GLU A 124 4.34 -12.43 -12.01
CA GLU A 124 3.21 -11.79 -11.30
C GLU A 124 3.12 -10.28 -11.58
N GLY A 125 4.26 -9.60 -11.82
CA GLY A 125 4.29 -8.16 -12.16
C GLY A 125 3.93 -7.82 -13.61
N GLY A 126 3.88 -8.82 -14.49
CA GLY A 126 3.77 -8.66 -15.95
C GLY A 126 2.36 -8.62 -16.54
N GLN A 127 1.29 -8.68 -15.74
CA GLN A 127 -0.08 -8.66 -16.27
C GLN A 127 -0.58 -7.22 -16.54
N THR A 128 0.17 -6.44 -17.31
CA THR A 128 -0.40 -5.24 -17.95
C THR A 128 -1.24 -5.72 -19.14
N PRO A 129 -2.54 -5.38 -19.24
CA PRO A 129 -3.30 -5.71 -20.44
C PRO A 129 -2.68 -4.96 -21.61
N LYS A 130 -2.18 -5.70 -22.62
CA LYS A 130 -1.88 -5.13 -23.94
C LYS A 130 -3.18 -4.52 -24.47
N ARG A 131 -3.34 -3.21 -24.34
CA ARG A 131 -4.33 -2.45 -25.11
C ARG A 131 -3.89 -2.49 -26.57
N SER A 132 -4.56 -3.34 -27.34
CA SER A 132 -4.60 -3.27 -28.79
C SER A 132 -5.44 -2.06 -29.21
N LEU A 133 -4.78 -1.01 -29.69
CA LEU A 133 -5.28 -0.06 -30.68
C LEU A 133 -4.11 0.33 -31.59
#